data_AF-A0A3S8VQE1-F1
#
_entry.id   AF-A0A3S8VQE1-F1
#
_cell.length_a   1.000
_cell.length_b   1.000
_cell.length_c   1.000
_cell.angle_alpha   90.00
_cell.angle_beta   90.00
_cell.angle_gamma   90.00
#
_symmetry.space_group_name_H-M   'P 1'
#
loop_
_entity.id
_entity.type
_entity.pdbx_description
1 polymer ?
#
loop_
_entity_poly.entity_id
_entity_poly.type
_entity_poly.pdbx_seq_one_letter_code
_entity_poly.pdbx_strand_id
1 'polypeptide(L)'
;MVREHKDGGPTLTFDEPLPSPGAEPAVSTLGRLVHGIRRLWPLIRPLSAEAIIGCLDREVGYPDIEVRPQRPHWFIHERAAARPTDRQGLDVLDPWHVDPVVEPVPELSAEVIESWLERAQAQASPAPGTHDVGWTDLWFNATRALVPGPYAPDATAHVALHAAEVRAVANVPLRWREGTAWVAGPTREMRQFGARAPITLHASNYGLVELAVSANWSLWSEDGSPGRTALIDVARDLVADGWCVTYGTEFFHELA
;
A
#
# COMPACT_ATOMS: atom_id res chain seq x y z
N MET A 1 17.07 -17.74 -6.24
CA MET A 1 16.32 -17.89 -4.98
C MET A 1 16.09 -16.51 -4.42
N VAL A 2 14.88 -16.23 -3.94
CA VAL A 2 14.48 -14.91 -3.44
C VAL A 2 14.59 -14.91 -1.92
N ARG A 3 15.18 -13.87 -1.35
CA ARG A 3 15.25 -13.65 0.10
C ARG A 3 14.26 -12.56 0.52
N GLU A 4 13.61 -12.78 1.64
CA GLU A 4 12.88 -11.75 2.39
C GLU A 4 13.80 -11.04 3.39
N HIS A 5 13.54 -9.75 3.65
CA HIS A 5 14.17 -8.99 4.73
C HIS A 5 13.41 -9.17 6.05
N LYS A 6 14.14 -9.57 7.10
CA LYS A 6 13.56 -9.89 8.41
C LYS A 6 12.84 -8.71 9.08
N ASP A 7 13.44 -7.52 8.99
CA ASP A 7 12.99 -6.34 9.73
C ASP A 7 12.30 -5.30 8.83
N GLY A 8 11.85 -5.72 7.64
CA GLY A 8 11.41 -4.82 6.58
C GLY A 8 12.52 -4.52 5.57
N GLY A 9 12.12 -4.34 4.31
CA GLY A 9 13.04 -3.99 3.25
C GLY A 9 13.41 -2.49 3.24
N PRO A 10 14.30 -2.08 2.33
CA PRO A 10 14.50 -0.66 2.02
C PRO A 10 13.17 0.03 1.71
N THR A 11 13.01 1.24 2.24
CA THR A 11 11.81 2.07 2.08
C THR A 11 12.14 3.31 1.27
N LEU A 12 11.27 3.62 0.32
CA LEU A 12 11.21 4.91 -0.36
C LEU A 12 10.02 5.68 0.21
N THR A 13 10.28 6.83 0.82
CA THR A 13 9.23 7.72 1.32
C THR A 13 9.14 8.92 0.41
N PHE A 14 7.92 9.21 -0.04
CA PHE A 14 7.60 10.31 -0.95
C PHE A 14 6.73 11.32 -0.24
N ASP A 15 7.23 12.53 -0.04
CA ASP A 15 6.49 13.64 0.54
C ASP A 15 5.97 14.54 -0.57
N GLU A 16 4.73 15.01 -0.44
CA GLU A 16 4.18 15.96 -1.40
C GLU A 16 4.97 17.30 -1.39
N PRO A 17 5.01 18.02 -2.53
CA PRO A 17 5.67 19.32 -2.60
C PRO A 17 5.03 20.31 -1.62
N LEU A 18 5.88 21.02 -0.86
CA LEU A 18 5.42 22.16 -0.07
C LEU A 18 4.75 23.20 -0.98
N PRO A 19 3.59 23.74 -0.59
CA PRO A 19 2.89 24.73 -1.40
C PRO A 19 3.79 25.95 -1.63
N SER A 20 4.04 26.27 -2.90
CA SER A 20 4.77 27.48 -3.27
C SER A 20 3.90 28.71 -2.99
N PRO A 21 4.43 29.79 -2.40
CA PRO A 21 3.66 31.01 -2.16
C PRO A 21 3.07 31.55 -3.47
N GLY A 22 1.74 31.61 -3.57
CA GLY A 22 1.03 32.16 -4.74
C GLY A 22 0.74 31.17 -5.87
N ALA A 23 0.90 29.87 -5.68
CA ALA A 23 0.50 28.86 -6.65
C ALA A 23 -1.04 28.77 -6.79
N GLU A 24 -1.50 28.36 -7.99
CA GLU A 24 -2.90 28.02 -8.29
C GLU A 24 -3.49 27.03 -7.27
N PRO A 25 -4.83 26.93 -7.15
CA PRO A 25 -5.47 26.08 -6.14
C PRO A 25 -4.85 24.68 -6.13
N ALA A 26 -4.31 24.32 -4.97
CA ALA A 26 -3.61 23.07 -4.78
C ALA A 26 -4.50 21.90 -5.22
N VAL A 27 -3.93 20.96 -5.98
CA VAL A 27 -4.53 19.63 -6.17
C VAL A 27 -4.92 19.11 -4.78
N SER A 28 -6.15 18.61 -4.62
CA SER A 28 -6.62 18.12 -3.33
C SER A 28 -5.66 17.06 -2.76
N THR A 29 -5.57 16.96 -1.44
CA THR A 29 -4.82 15.91 -0.73
C THR A 29 -5.12 14.52 -1.28
N LEU A 30 -6.40 14.24 -1.57
CA LEU A 30 -6.80 12.99 -2.20
C LEU A 30 -6.27 12.85 -3.64
N GLY A 31 -6.35 13.90 -4.45
CA GLY A 31 -5.79 13.90 -5.80
C GLY A 31 -4.27 13.67 -5.82
N ARG A 32 -3.54 14.19 -4.83
CA ARG A 32 -2.10 13.94 -4.63
C ARG A 32 -1.82 12.49 -4.28
N LEU A 33 -2.52 11.94 -3.29
CA LEU A 33 -2.43 10.52 -2.94
C LEU A 33 -2.67 9.62 -4.16
N VAL A 34 -3.76 9.86 -4.89
CA VAL A 34 -4.15 9.06 -6.07
C VAL A 34 -3.11 9.19 -7.18
N HIS A 35 -2.54 10.38 -7.38
CA HIS A 35 -1.43 10.57 -8.32
C HIS A 35 -0.20 9.73 -7.93
N GLY A 36 0.22 9.76 -6.66
CA GLY A 36 1.35 8.97 -6.17
C GLY A 36 1.13 7.46 -6.38
N ILE A 37 -0.06 6.99 -6.01
CA ILE A 37 -0.49 5.60 -6.21
C ILE A 37 -0.47 5.23 -7.70
N ARG A 38 -0.98 6.10 -8.60
CA ARG A 38 -0.99 5.86 -10.05
C ARG A 38 0.43 5.71 -10.62
N ARG A 39 1.41 6.45 -10.10
CA ARG A 39 2.81 6.32 -10.53
C ARG A 39 3.43 4.97 -10.17
N LEU A 40 3.01 4.38 -9.04
CA LEU A 40 3.45 3.04 -8.61
C LEU A 40 2.72 1.90 -9.33
N TRP A 41 1.53 2.17 -9.88
CA TRP A 41 0.63 1.18 -10.46
C TRP A 41 1.24 0.21 -11.51
N PRO A 42 2.18 0.66 -12.38
CA PRO A 42 2.86 -0.24 -13.31
C PRO A 42 3.68 -1.34 -12.63
N LEU A 43 4.10 -1.13 -11.38
CA LEU A 43 4.92 -2.06 -10.60
C LEU A 43 4.15 -2.74 -9.48
N ILE A 44 3.20 -2.04 -8.88
CA ILE A 44 2.50 -2.46 -7.68
C ILE A 44 1.02 -2.18 -7.85
N ARG A 45 0.19 -3.22 -7.80
CA ARG A 45 -1.27 -3.08 -7.79
C ARG A 45 -1.80 -3.47 -6.42
N PRO A 46 -2.36 -2.54 -5.64
CA PRO A 46 -3.11 -2.85 -4.43
C PRO A 46 -4.18 -3.91 -4.66
N LEU A 47 -4.35 -4.80 -3.69
CA LEU A 47 -5.40 -5.83 -3.66
C LEU A 47 -6.36 -5.60 -2.49
N SER A 48 -5.90 -4.91 -1.46
CA SER A 48 -6.73 -4.32 -0.42
C SER A 48 -6.18 -2.96 -0.02
N ALA A 49 -7.04 -2.16 0.60
CA ALA A 49 -6.66 -0.96 1.30
C ALA A 49 -7.50 -0.80 2.57
N GLU A 50 -6.88 -0.31 3.64
CA GLU A 50 -7.53 -0.02 4.91
C GLU A 50 -7.29 1.44 5.28
N ALA A 51 -8.35 2.21 5.45
CA ALA A 51 -8.30 3.62 5.80
C ALA A 51 -8.70 3.85 7.24
N ILE A 52 -7.87 4.60 7.96
CA ILE A 52 -8.22 5.19 9.25
C ILE A 52 -8.94 6.51 8.97
N ILE A 53 -10.23 6.55 9.33
CA ILE A 53 -11.05 7.75 9.21
C ILE A 53 -11.20 8.36 10.60
N GLY A 54 -10.83 9.64 10.72
CA GLY A 54 -10.84 10.37 11.98
C GLY A 54 -11.63 11.67 11.89
N CYS A 55 -11.69 12.37 13.03
CA CYS A 55 -12.08 13.77 13.09
C CYS A 55 -10.78 14.58 13.23
N LEU A 56 -10.50 15.42 12.23
CA LEU A 56 -9.33 16.29 12.21
C LEU A 56 -9.73 17.64 12.82
N ASP A 57 -8.97 18.12 13.79
CA ASP A 57 -9.14 19.46 14.33
C ASP A 57 -8.88 20.49 13.22
N ARG A 58 -9.77 21.48 13.07
CA ARG A 58 -9.69 22.46 11.99
C ARG A 58 -8.53 23.44 12.11
N GLU A 59 -8.07 23.72 13.32
CA GLU A 59 -6.98 24.66 13.56
C GLU A 59 -5.63 24.01 13.26
N VAL A 60 -5.44 22.76 13.69
CA VAL A 60 -4.15 22.07 13.58
C VAL A 60 -4.07 21.03 12.47
N GLY A 61 -5.20 20.55 11.95
CA GLY A 61 -5.27 19.52 10.91
C GLY A 61 -4.93 18.09 11.37
N TYR A 62 -4.73 17.89 12.68
CA TYR A 62 -4.38 16.60 13.27
C TYR A 62 -5.62 15.84 13.75
N PRO A 63 -5.57 14.49 13.74
CA PRO A 63 -6.67 13.69 14.28
C PRO A 63 -6.81 13.88 15.80
N ASP A 64 -8.04 14.14 16.22
CA ASP A 64 -8.42 14.14 17.63
C ASP A 64 -9.15 12.83 17.99
N ILE A 65 -8.48 11.98 18.76
CA ILE A 65 -8.99 10.69 19.23
C ILE A 65 -10.01 10.81 20.37
N GLU A 66 -10.14 12.00 20.96
CA GLU A 66 -11.08 12.29 22.05
C GLU A 66 -12.48 12.57 21.53
N VAL A 67 -12.64 12.93 20.25
CA VAL A 67 -13.94 13.16 19.62
C VAL A 67 -14.74 11.84 19.53
N ARG A 68 -15.93 11.84 20.14
CA ARG A 68 -16.83 10.67 20.18
C ARG A 68 -18.17 10.92 19.45
N PRO A 69 -18.79 9.89 18.87
CA PRO A 69 -18.27 8.52 18.73
C PRO A 69 -17.09 8.45 17.75
N GLN A 70 -16.18 7.50 17.97
CA GLN A 70 -15.13 7.21 17.01
C GLN A 70 -15.75 6.70 15.71
N ARG A 71 -15.08 6.99 14.59
CA ARG A 71 -15.53 6.58 13.26
C ARG A 71 -15.09 5.15 12.98
N PRO A 72 -15.90 4.37 12.24
CA PRO A 72 -15.45 3.07 11.79
C PRO A 72 -14.28 3.25 10.83
N HIS A 73 -13.32 2.33 10.90
CA HIS A 73 -12.31 2.17 9.87
C HIS A 73 -12.96 1.63 8.60
N TRP A 74 -12.36 1.92 7.45
CA TRP A 74 -12.87 1.47 6.16
C TRP A 74 -11.90 0.48 5.55
N PHE A 75 -12.44 -0.58 4.96
CA PHE A 75 -11.65 -1.62 4.31
C PHE A 75 -12.23 -1.92 2.93
N ILE A 76 -11.38 -1.91 1.91
CA ILE A 76 -11.75 -2.25 0.53
C ILE A 76 -10.84 -3.36 0.01
N HIS A 77 -11.39 -4.29 -0.76
CA HIS A 77 -10.57 -5.36 -1.35
C HIS A 77 -11.08 -5.88 -2.71
N GLU A 78 -10.16 -6.40 -3.52
CA GLU A 78 -10.46 -7.11 -4.76
C GLU A 78 -11.19 -8.43 -4.42
N ARG A 79 -12.41 -8.60 -4.92
CA ARG A 79 -13.27 -9.76 -4.66
C ARG A 79 -12.64 -11.05 -5.16
N ALA A 80 -11.95 -11.01 -6.29
CA ALA A 80 -11.27 -12.17 -6.84
C ALA A 80 -10.08 -12.60 -5.97
N ALA A 81 -9.39 -11.64 -5.34
CA ALA A 81 -8.27 -11.91 -4.45
C ALA A 81 -8.71 -12.59 -3.15
N ALA A 82 -9.91 -12.26 -2.65
CA ALA A 82 -10.53 -12.87 -1.49
C ALA A 82 -11.15 -14.26 -1.71
N ARG A 83 -11.15 -14.81 -2.93
CA ARG A 83 -11.77 -16.13 -3.16
C ARG A 83 -10.89 -17.22 -2.55
N PRO A 84 -11.46 -18.18 -1.79
CA PRO A 84 -10.70 -19.31 -1.31
C PRO A 84 -10.32 -20.22 -2.48
N THR A 85 -9.12 -20.03 -3.00
CA THR A 85 -8.42 -21.03 -3.81
C THR A 85 -7.43 -21.72 -2.87
N ASP A 86 -7.62 -23.02 -2.61
CA ASP A 86 -6.65 -23.90 -1.94
C ASP A 86 -5.73 -23.23 -0.88
N ARG A 87 -4.47 -23.67 -0.71
CA ARG A 87 -3.52 -23.02 0.22
C ARG A 87 -2.89 -21.75 -0.35
N GLN A 88 -3.18 -21.42 -1.61
CA GLN A 88 -2.54 -20.33 -2.36
C GLN A 88 -3.43 -19.09 -2.53
N GLY A 89 -4.61 -19.09 -1.92
CA GLY A 89 -5.48 -17.92 -1.81
C GLY A 89 -4.76 -16.77 -1.12
N LEU A 90 -5.01 -15.55 -1.61
CA LEU A 90 -4.51 -14.36 -0.96
C LEU A 90 -5.28 -14.15 0.34
N ASP A 91 -4.56 -13.79 1.39
CA ASP A 91 -5.15 -13.57 2.70
C ASP A 91 -5.56 -12.10 2.82
N VAL A 92 -6.49 -11.72 1.95
CA VAL A 92 -6.96 -10.33 1.78
C VAL A 92 -8.12 -10.00 2.72
N LEU A 93 -8.44 -10.87 3.67
CA LEU A 93 -9.81 -10.92 4.19
C LEU A 93 -10.04 -10.37 5.59
N ASP A 94 -9.00 -10.17 6.39
CA ASP A 94 -9.20 -9.74 7.77
C ASP A 94 -8.66 -8.32 7.96
N PRO A 95 -9.54 -7.31 8.00
CA PRO A 95 -9.14 -5.97 8.42
C PRO A 95 -8.64 -6.00 9.86
N TRP A 96 -7.70 -5.11 10.20
CA TRP A 96 -7.08 -5.11 11.52
C TRP A 96 -7.96 -4.47 12.59
N HIS A 97 -8.82 -3.54 12.18
CA HIS A 97 -9.66 -2.81 13.12
C HIS A 97 -10.98 -3.53 13.40
N VAL A 98 -11.53 -3.28 14.58
CA VAL A 98 -12.81 -3.84 15.02
C VAL A 98 -13.97 -3.19 14.26
N ASP A 99 -14.90 -4.00 13.77
CA ASP A 99 -16.13 -3.60 13.06
C ASP A 99 -15.93 -2.56 11.93
N PRO A 100 -15.03 -2.80 10.96
CA PRO A 100 -14.81 -1.87 9.87
C PRO A 100 -15.91 -1.96 8.82
N VAL A 101 -16.08 -0.90 8.05
CA VAL A 101 -16.92 -0.91 6.84
C VAL A 101 -16.15 -1.65 5.74
N VAL A 102 -16.60 -2.86 5.39
CA VAL A 102 -15.94 -3.73 4.39
C VAL A 102 -16.62 -3.61 3.02
N GLU A 103 -15.86 -3.29 1.97
CA GLU A 103 -16.34 -3.15 0.60
C GLU A 103 -15.60 -4.08 -0.39
N PRO A 104 -16.25 -5.13 -0.92
CA PRO A 104 -15.66 -5.99 -1.95
C PRO A 104 -15.92 -5.48 -3.38
N VAL A 105 -14.86 -5.11 -4.09
CA VAL A 105 -14.93 -4.59 -5.48
C VAL A 105 -14.44 -5.60 -6.52
N PRO A 106 -14.88 -5.55 -7.80
CA PRO A 106 -14.40 -6.45 -8.83
C PRO A 106 -12.88 -6.34 -9.08
N GLU A 107 -12.37 -5.11 -9.11
CA GLU A 107 -10.97 -4.74 -9.28
C GLU A 107 -10.72 -3.47 -8.47
N LEU A 108 -9.58 -3.42 -7.78
CA LEU A 108 -9.14 -2.21 -7.09
C LEU A 108 -8.34 -1.38 -8.10
N SER A 109 -8.80 -0.17 -8.42
CA SER A 109 -8.10 0.82 -9.26
C SER A 109 -7.84 2.09 -8.45
N ALA A 110 -7.00 3.00 -8.97
CA ALA A 110 -6.75 4.28 -8.33
C ALA A 110 -8.03 5.13 -8.20
N GLU A 111 -8.90 5.09 -9.22
CA GLU A 111 -10.21 5.76 -9.24
C GLU A 111 -11.18 5.14 -8.24
N VAL A 112 -11.13 3.81 -8.07
CA VAL A 112 -11.94 3.11 -7.06
C VAL A 112 -11.48 3.51 -5.66
N ILE A 113 -10.17 3.59 -5.40
CA ILE A 113 -9.61 4.06 -4.12
C ILE A 113 -10.02 5.51 -3.87
N GLU A 114 -9.90 6.39 -4.87
CA GLU A 114 -10.32 7.79 -4.80
C GLU A 114 -11.79 7.91 -4.38
N SER A 115 -12.69 7.32 -5.17
CA SER A 115 -14.12 7.39 -4.89
C SER A 115 -14.50 6.74 -3.55
N TRP A 116 -13.82 5.66 -3.16
CA TRP A 116 -14.02 5.01 -1.87
C TRP A 116 -13.62 5.91 -0.69
N LEU A 117 -12.47 6.58 -0.77
CA LEU A 117 -12.04 7.55 0.24
C LEU A 117 -12.94 8.79 0.29
N GLU A 118 -13.47 9.27 -0.84
CA GLU A 118 -14.46 10.36 -0.86
C GLU A 118 -15.71 9.96 -0.09
N ARG A 119 -16.24 8.75 -0.33
CA ARG A 119 -17.41 8.24 0.41
C ARG A 119 -17.11 8.06 1.89
N ALA A 120 -15.93 7.55 2.23
CA ALA A 120 -15.51 7.35 3.61
C ALA A 120 -15.44 8.69 4.38
N GLN A 121 -15.04 9.78 3.72
CA GLN A 121 -14.92 11.11 4.30
C GLN A 121 -16.20 11.94 4.24
N ALA A 122 -17.17 11.60 3.39
CA ALA A 122 -18.45 12.30 3.27
C ALA A 122 -19.39 12.15 4.50
N GLN A 123 -18.92 11.52 5.58
CA GLN A 123 -19.64 11.40 6.83
C GLN A 123 -19.69 12.75 7.57
N ALA A 124 -20.81 13.04 8.24
CA ALA A 124 -20.90 14.26 9.06
C ALA A 124 -20.05 14.13 10.33
N SER A 125 -19.17 15.09 10.64
CA SER A 125 -18.36 15.14 11.88
C SER A 125 -19.26 15.13 13.14
N PRO A 126 -18.87 14.46 14.25
CA PRO A 126 -19.56 14.59 15.54
C PRO A 126 -19.42 16.00 16.14
N ALA A 127 -18.39 16.74 15.73
CA ALA A 127 -18.07 18.09 16.19
C ALA A 127 -17.89 19.06 15.01
N PRO A 128 -18.94 19.30 14.20
CA PRO A 128 -18.83 20.01 12.91
C PRO A 128 -18.47 21.51 13.02
N GLY A 129 -18.44 22.05 14.24
CA GLY A 129 -17.97 23.42 14.50
C GLY A 129 -16.44 23.53 14.54
N THR A 130 -15.76 22.47 15.00
CA THR A 130 -14.31 22.49 15.28
C THR A 130 -13.53 21.42 14.53
N HIS A 131 -14.20 20.41 13.98
CA HIS A 131 -13.55 19.28 13.32
C HIS A 131 -14.18 18.93 11.97
N ASP A 132 -13.33 18.53 11.03
CA ASP A 132 -13.71 17.94 9.76
C ASP A 132 -13.40 16.45 9.73
N VAL A 133 -14.11 15.68 8.89
CA VAL A 133 -13.80 14.26 8.72
C VAL A 133 -12.71 14.12 7.66
N GLY A 134 -11.70 13.33 7.97
CA GLY A 134 -10.58 13.06 7.06
C GLY A 134 -9.94 11.70 7.29
N TRP A 135 -9.15 11.25 6.32
CA TRP A 135 -8.29 10.09 6.49
C TRP A 135 -6.91 10.52 7.03
N THR A 136 -6.31 9.68 7.86
CA THR A 136 -4.95 9.91 8.41
C THR A 136 -3.96 8.88 7.89
N ASP A 137 -4.39 7.63 7.75
CA ASP A 137 -3.56 6.53 7.31
C ASP A 137 -4.31 5.65 6.34
N LEU A 138 -3.59 5.18 5.34
CA LEU A 138 -4.05 4.24 4.33
C LEU A 138 -3.03 3.12 4.19
N TRP A 139 -3.43 1.90 4.56
CA TRP A 139 -2.59 0.72 4.56
C TRP A 139 -2.96 -0.22 3.43
N PHE A 140 -2.01 -0.55 2.56
CA PHE A 140 -2.23 -1.53 1.49
C PHE A 140 -1.62 -2.87 1.90
N ASN A 141 -2.39 -3.60 2.71
CA ASN A 141 -1.94 -4.81 3.39
C ASN A 141 -1.75 -6.00 2.45
N ALA A 142 -2.36 -5.96 1.26
CA ALA A 142 -2.12 -6.92 0.19
C ALA A 142 -1.85 -6.19 -1.13
N THR A 143 -0.79 -6.61 -1.82
CA THR A 143 -0.38 -6.05 -3.10
C THR A 143 -0.03 -7.15 -4.09
N ARG A 144 -0.07 -6.79 -5.38
CA ARG A 144 0.45 -7.57 -6.49
C ARG A 144 1.65 -6.81 -7.06
N ALA A 145 2.83 -7.42 -7.02
CA ALA A 145 4.06 -6.82 -7.50
C ALA A 145 4.52 -7.46 -8.82
N LEU A 146 4.95 -6.63 -9.76
CA LEU A 146 5.47 -7.06 -11.06
C LEU A 146 6.80 -7.78 -10.85
N VAL A 147 6.91 -9.01 -11.37
CA VAL A 147 8.14 -9.80 -11.33
C VAL A 147 8.94 -9.49 -12.60
N PRO A 148 10.16 -8.93 -12.48
CA PRO A 148 10.94 -8.54 -13.65
C PRO A 148 11.32 -9.74 -14.52
N GLY A 149 11.39 -9.53 -15.85
CA GLY A 149 11.59 -10.58 -16.86
C GLY A 149 12.68 -11.63 -16.57
N PRO A 150 13.90 -11.27 -16.10
CA PRO A 150 14.93 -12.26 -15.77
C PRO A 150 14.53 -13.25 -14.65
N TYR A 151 13.55 -12.89 -13.82
CA TYR A 151 13.03 -13.67 -12.69
C TYR A 151 11.65 -14.28 -12.97
N ALA A 152 11.12 -14.06 -14.18
CA ALA A 152 9.87 -14.60 -14.67
C ALA A 152 10.11 -15.58 -15.82
N PRO A 153 10.86 -16.68 -15.65
CA PRO A 153 11.03 -17.63 -16.73
C PRO A 153 9.68 -18.30 -17.04
N ASP A 154 9.34 -18.39 -18.33
CA ASP A 154 8.10 -18.99 -18.84
C ASP A 154 7.82 -20.41 -18.29
N ALA A 155 8.85 -21.08 -17.78
CA ALA A 155 8.82 -22.44 -17.28
C ALA A 155 8.49 -22.58 -15.78
N THR A 156 8.55 -21.53 -14.96
CA THR A 156 8.28 -21.65 -13.51
C THR A 156 6.92 -21.08 -13.13
N ALA A 157 6.11 -21.89 -12.43
CA ALA A 157 4.81 -21.47 -11.91
C ALA A 157 4.88 -20.68 -10.60
N HIS A 158 6.08 -20.53 -9.99
CA HIS A 158 6.25 -19.96 -8.66
C HIS A 158 7.62 -19.30 -8.45
N VAL A 159 7.68 -18.43 -7.44
CA VAL A 159 8.88 -17.86 -6.84
C VAL A 159 9.22 -18.63 -5.57
N ALA A 160 10.44 -19.17 -5.48
CA ALA A 160 10.96 -19.75 -4.25
C ALA A 160 11.46 -18.64 -3.31
N LEU A 161 10.64 -18.29 -2.32
CA LEU A 161 10.88 -17.28 -1.31
C LEU A 161 11.46 -17.91 -0.04
N HIS A 162 12.67 -17.53 0.34
CA HIS A 162 13.24 -17.85 1.63
C HIS A 162 12.73 -16.85 2.68
N ALA A 163 11.72 -17.28 3.45
CA ALA A 163 11.09 -16.50 4.51
C ALA A 163 12.08 -16.23 5.65
N ALA A 164 12.13 -14.99 6.11
CA ALA A 164 13.17 -14.52 7.01
C ALA A 164 13.03 -15.09 8.43
N GLU A 165 11.80 -15.24 8.89
CA GLU A 165 11.50 -15.62 10.28
C GLU A 165 11.75 -17.11 10.56
N VAL A 166 11.22 -17.98 9.70
CA VAL A 166 11.25 -19.44 9.91
C VAL A 166 12.36 -20.18 9.15
N ARG A 167 13.15 -19.47 8.33
CA ARG A 167 14.15 -20.06 7.41
C ARG A 167 13.58 -21.19 6.54
N ALA A 168 12.31 -21.07 6.17
CA ALA A 168 11.61 -21.97 5.27
C ALA A 168 11.55 -21.38 3.87
N VAL A 169 11.37 -22.24 2.87
CA VAL A 169 11.13 -21.80 1.49
C VAL A 169 9.64 -21.92 1.19
N ALA A 170 8.97 -20.79 0.99
CA ALA A 170 7.60 -20.71 0.50
C ALA A 170 7.60 -20.67 -1.03
N ASN A 171 6.67 -21.39 -1.66
CA ASN A 171 6.54 -21.40 -3.12
C ASN A 171 5.39 -20.49 -3.54
N VAL A 172 5.69 -19.22 -3.76
CA VAL A 172 4.68 -18.21 -4.03
C VAL A 172 4.30 -18.22 -5.51
N PRO A 173 3.02 -18.44 -5.88
CA PRO A 173 2.64 -18.61 -7.27
C PRO A 173 2.82 -17.34 -8.09
N LEU A 174 3.28 -17.52 -9.34
CA LEU A 174 3.27 -16.48 -10.36
C LEU A 174 1.93 -16.48 -11.09
N ARG A 175 1.37 -15.29 -11.30
CA ARG A 175 0.18 -15.07 -12.12
C ARG A 175 0.55 -14.23 -13.33
N TRP A 176 0.31 -14.79 -14.51
CA TRP A 176 0.52 -14.10 -15.76
C TRP A 176 -0.70 -13.26 -16.11
N ARG A 177 -0.47 -11.98 -16.38
CA ARG A 177 -1.48 -11.05 -16.91
C ARG A 177 -0.84 -10.24 -18.02
N GLU A 178 -1.48 -10.20 -19.19
CA GLU A 178 -1.03 -9.35 -20.30
C GLU A 178 0.45 -9.58 -20.69
N GLY A 179 0.92 -10.84 -20.62
CA GLY A 179 2.32 -11.19 -20.94
C GLY A 179 3.34 -10.83 -19.86
N THR A 180 2.90 -10.36 -18.69
CA THR A 180 3.76 -10.03 -17.56
C THR A 180 3.49 -10.94 -16.36
N ALA A 181 4.53 -11.33 -15.65
CA ALA A 181 4.41 -12.16 -14.45
C ALA A 181 4.27 -11.29 -13.21
N TRP A 182 3.35 -11.68 -12.34
CA TRP A 182 3.06 -10.98 -11.09
C TRP A 182 3.07 -11.96 -9.93
N VAL A 183 3.53 -11.50 -8.78
CA VAL A 183 3.33 -12.21 -7.51
C VAL A 183 2.42 -11.38 -6.63
N ALA A 184 1.48 -12.04 -5.96
CA ALA A 184 0.56 -11.39 -5.05
C ALA A 184 0.81 -11.88 -3.62
N GLY A 185 0.70 -10.99 -2.65
CA GLY A 185 0.85 -11.36 -1.26
C GLY A 185 0.31 -10.29 -0.29
N PRO A 186 0.14 -10.66 0.99
CA PRO A 186 0.49 -11.97 1.54
C PRO A 186 -0.53 -13.06 1.18
N THR A 187 -0.06 -14.26 0.86
CA THR A 187 -0.91 -15.45 0.76
C THR A 187 -1.04 -16.11 2.13
N ARG A 188 -2.01 -17.02 2.28
CA ARG A 188 -2.12 -17.82 3.51
C ARG A 188 -0.85 -18.60 3.84
N GLU A 189 -0.21 -19.18 2.82
CA GLU A 189 1.09 -19.86 2.97
C GLU A 189 2.19 -18.89 3.43
N MET A 190 2.24 -17.68 2.87
CA MET A 190 3.20 -16.66 3.32
C MET A 190 2.99 -16.30 4.79
N ARG A 191 1.74 -16.04 5.21
CA ARG A 191 1.39 -15.76 6.61
C ARG A 191 1.77 -16.91 7.55
N GLN A 192 1.57 -18.16 7.15
CA GLN A 192 1.98 -19.34 7.95
C GLN A 192 3.48 -19.37 8.26
N PHE A 193 4.29 -18.76 7.40
CA PHE A 193 5.74 -18.65 7.55
C PHE A 193 6.20 -17.27 8.03
N GLY A 194 5.29 -16.38 8.45
CA GLY A 194 5.61 -15.01 8.86
C GLY A 194 6.10 -14.11 7.71
N ALA A 195 5.88 -14.51 6.46
CA ALA A 195 6.36 -13.76 5.30
C ALA A 195 5.42 -12.58 4.97
N ARG A 196 6.03 -11.41 4.77
CA ARG A 196 5.43 -10.13 4.40
C ARG A 196 5.07 -10.08 2.91
N ALA A 197 4.15 -9.18 2.58
CA ALA A 197 3.84 -8.86 1.18
C ALA A 197 5.12 -8.48 0.40
N PRO A 198 5.22 -8.81 -0.90
CA PRO A 198 6.41 -8.52 -1.70
C PRO A 198 6.85 -7.05 -1.63
N ILE A 199 5.85 -6.15 -1.71
CA ILE A 199 5.98 -4.72 -1.49
C ILE A 199 4.80 -4.28 -0.61
N THR A 200 5.08 -3.52 0.45
CA THR A 200 4.06 -2.86 1.26
C THR A 200 3.97 -1.39 0.87
N LEU A 201 2.74 -0.88 0.85
CA LEU A 201 2.47 0.54 0.64
C LEU A 201 1.72 1.06 1.86
N HIS A 202 2.12 2.24 2.32
CA HIS A 202 1.40 3.01 3.32
C HIS A 202 1.36 4.45 2.85
N ALA A 203 0.23 5.11 3.06
CA ALA A 203 0.15 6.55 2.88
C ALA A 203 -0.38 7.19 4.15
N SER A 204 0.14 8.37 4.47
CA SER A 204 -0.30 9.13 5.62
C SER A 204 -0.68 10.56 5.23
N ASN A 205 -1.53 11.18 6.03
CA ASN A 205 -1.95 12.56 5.89
C ASN A 205 -2.05 13.22 7.26
N TYR A 206 -0.96 13.89 7.64
CA TYR A 206 -0.84 14.66 8.87
C TYR A 206 -0.54 16.12 8.56
N GLY A 207 -1.33 16.70 7.65
CA GLY A 207 -1.15 18.05 7.10
C GLY A 207 -0.39 18.09 5.78
N LEU A 208 0.26 16.98 5.41
CA LEU A 208 0.83 16.73 4.10
C LEU A 208 0.70 15.24 3.73
N VAL A 209 0.55 14.95 2.45
CA VAL A 209 0.53 13.56 1.96
C VAL A 209 1.93 12.99 1.92
N GLU A 210 2.12 11.87 2.60
CA GLU A 210 3.30 11.04 2.53
C GLU A 210 2.91 9.66 1.96
N LEU A 211 3.78 9.08 1.14
CA LEU A 211 3.64 7.74 0.60
C LEU A 211 4.92 6.94 0.85
N ALA A 212 4.83 5.87 1.64
CA ALA A 212 5.93 4.97 1.94
C ALA A 212 5.80 3.66 1.14
N VAL A 213 6.89 3.25 0.51
CA VAL A 213 6.98 2.03 -0.32
C VAL A 213 8.13 1.17 0.18
N SER A 214 7.85 0.00 0.75
CA SER A 214 8.90 -0.89 1.25
C SER A 214 9.03 -2.17 0.44
N ALA A 215 10.24 -2.41 -0.06
CA ALA A 215 10.57 -3.56 -0.88
C ALA A 215 11.04 -4.75 -0.04
N ASN A 216 10.11 -5.55 0.48
CA ASN A 216 10.40 -6.60 1.46
C ASN A 216 11.19 -7.79 0.89
N TRP A 217 11.21 -7.98 -0.42
CA TRP A 217 11.95 -9.07 -1.07
C TRP A 217 13.13 -8.56 -1.90
N SER A 218 14.22 -9.33 -1.92
CA SER A 218 15.45 -9.09 -2.71
C SER A 218 15.21 -8.76 -4.18
N LEU A 219 14.11 -9.23 -4.78
CA LEU A 219 13.74 -8.91 -6.17
C LEU A 219 13.63 -7.41 -6.46
N TRP A 220 13.18 -6.63 -5.47
CA TRP A 220 12.94 -5.20 -5.60
C TRP A 220 13.86 -4.36 -4.72
N SER A 221 14.69 -4.98 -3.88
CA SER A 221 15.53 -4.29 -2.90
C SER A 221 17.03 -4.48 -3.11
N GLU A 222 17.47 -5.53 -3.78
CA GLU A 222 18.90 -5.80 -3.98
C GLU A 222 19.48 -4.85 -5.04
N ASP A 223 20.69 -4.32 -4.79
CA ASP A 223 21.39 -3.44 -5.72
C ASP A 223 21.64 -4.14 -7.05
N GLY A 224 21.36 -3.44 -8.16
CA GLY A 224 21.47 -3.99 -9.51
C GLY A 224 20.32 -4.93 -9.90
N SER A 225 19.37 -5.22 -9.01
CA SER A 225 18.17 -5.97 -9.40
C SER A 225 17.28 -5.13 -10.34
N PRO A 226 16.69 -5.72 -11.38
CA PRO A 226 15.74 -5.02 -12.26
C PRO A 226 14.51 -4.46 -11.52
N GLY A 227 14.06 -5.13 -10.45
CA GLY A 227 12.94 -4.65 -9.65
C GLY A 227 13.28 -3.38 -8.88
N ARG A 228 14.52 -3.29 -8.34
CA ARG A 228 15.01 -2.07 -7.72
C ARG A 228 15.18 -0.94 -8.73
N THR A 229 15.72 -1.23 -9.91
CA THR A 229 15.82 -0.23 -10.99
C THR A 229 14.45 0.36 -11.32
N ALA A 230 13.43 -0.49 -11.45
CA ALA A 230 12.08 -0.03 -11.74
C ALA A 230 11.50 0.86 -10.62
N LEU A 231 11.71 0.52 -9.34
CA LEU A 231 11.31 1.38 -8.22
C LEU A 231 12.04 2.74 -8.24
N ILE A 232 13.33 2.75 -8.58
CA ILE A 232 14.11 3.99 -8.72
C ILE A 232 13.57 4.83 -9.88
N ASP A 233 13.18 4.22 -10.99
CA ASP A 233 12.60 4.94 -12.13
C ASP A 233 11.25 5.59 -11.76
N VAL A 234 10.39 4.89 -11.03
CA VAL A 234 9.16 5.50 -10.49
C VAL A 234 9.48 6.64 -9.51
N ALA A 235 10.50 6.46 -8.66
CA ALA A 235 10.92 7.52 -7.76
C ALA A 235 11.41 8.78 -8.50
N ARG A 236 12.15 8.60 -9.61
CA ARG A 236 12.57 9.71 -10.48
C ARG A 236 11.39 10.43 -11.11
N ASP A 237 10.39 9.69 -11.57
CA ASP A 237 9.17 10.27 -12.15
C ASP A 237 8.39 11.08 -11.11
N LEU A 238 8.24 10.56 -9.88
CA LEU A 238 7.62 11.29 -8.78
C LEU A 238 8.39 12.56 -8.41
N VAL A 239 9.73 12.48 -8.36
CA VAL A 239 10.57 13.67 -8.14
C VAL A 239 10.41 14.70 -9.27
N ALA A 240 10.28 14.26 -10.52
CA ALA A 240 10.01 15.14 -11.65
C ALA A 240 8.63 15.82 -11.56
N ASP A 241 7.65 15.16 -10.92
CA ASP A 241 6.34 15.72 -10.58
C ASP A 241 6.36 16.62 -9.32
N GLY A 242 7.52 16.80 -8.70
CA GLY A 242 7.75 17.70 -7.57
C GLY A 242 7.74 17.05 -6.19
N TRP A 243 7.63 15.72 -6.10
CA TRP A 243 7.72 15.03 -4.81
C TRP A 243 9.14 15.06 -4.24
N CYS A 244 9.25 15.12 -2.92
CA CYS A 244 10.51 14.89 -2.23
C CYS A 244 10.65 13.39 -1.96
N VAL A 245 11.83 12.81 -2.20
CA VAL A 245 12.09 11.41 -1.89
C VAL A 245 13.15 11.29 -0.81
N THR A 246 12.88 10.47 0.20
CA THR A 246 13.86 10.06 1.19
C THR A 246 14.07 8.54 1.13
N TYR A 247 15.32 8.13 1.33
CA TYR A 247 15.73 6.73 1.31
C TYR A 247 15.96 6.28 2.74
N GLY A 248 15.16 5.32 3.19
CA GLY A 248 15.22 4.79 4.55
C GLY A 248 15.34 3.27 4.59
N THR A 249 15.55 2.77 5.79
CA THR A 249 15.19 1.41 6.18
C THR A 249 14.11 1.56 7.24
N GLU A 250 12.86 1.29 6.90
CA GLU A 250 11.81 1.32 7.92
C GLU A 250 11.56 -0.05 8.52
N PHE A 251 11.43 -0.03 9.85
CA PHE A 251 10.84 -1.07 10.64
C PHE A 251 9.33 -0.87 10.61
N PHE A 252 8.62 -1.57 9.73
CA PHE A 252 7.18 -1.74 9.97
C PHE A 252 7.05 -2.53 11.27
N HIS A 253 6.64 -1.84 12.34
CA HIS A 253 6.04 -2.48 13.48
C HIS A 253 4.82 -3.25 12.95
N GLU A 254 4.92 -4.58 12.95
CA GLU A 254 3.72 -5.37 13.17
C GLU A 254 3.15 -4.85 14.49
N LEU A 255 2.07 -4.07 14.42
CA LEU A 255 1.30 -3.76 15.61
C LEU A 255 0.73 -5.10 16.06
N ALA A 256 1.33 -5.61 17.14
CA ALA A 256 1.10 -6.92 17.74
C ALA A 256 -0.37 -7.16 18.13
#